data_AF-T1AMQ8-F1
#
_entry.id   AF-T1AMQ8-F1
#
_cell.length_a   1.000
_cell.length_b   1.000
_cell.length_c   1.000
_cell.angle_alpha   90.00
_cell.angle_beta   90.00
_cell.angle_gamma   90.00
#
_symmetry.space_group_name_H-M   'P 1'
#
loop_
_entity.id
_entity.type
_entity.pdbx_description
1 polymer ?
#
loop_
_entity_poly.entity_id
_entity_poly.type
_entity_poly.pdbx_seq_one_letter_code
_entity_poly.pdbx_strand_id
1 'polypeptide(L)' 'MSAARAAIVPLDAAGRRLDRILAELFPDYSRARLSGWIRGGRVRVD' A
#
# COMPACT_ATOMS: atom_id res chain seq x y z
N MET A 1 -8.24 -7.13 -17.34
CA MET A 1 -8.73 -6.57 -16.05
C MET A 1 -7.70 -6.92 -14.99
N SER A 2 -6.92 -5.98 -14.45
CA SER A 2 -6.06 -6.32 -13.29
C SER A 2 -6.97 -6.44 -12.06
N ALA A 3 -6.95 -7.58 -11.38
CA ALA A 3 -7.65 -7.75 -10.12
C ALA A 3 -7.09 -6.79 -9.05
N ALA A 4 -7.96 -6.30 -8.16
CA ALA A 4 -7.54 -5.57 -6.97
C ALA A 4 -6.72 -6.52 -6.06
N ARG A 5 -5.62 -6.01 -5.50
CA ARG A 5 -4.81 -6.73 -4.51
C ARG A 5 -5.19 -6.23 -3.12
N ALA A 6 -5.34 -7.16 -2.17
CA ALA A 6 -5.66 -6.87 -0.79
C ALA A 6 -4.63 -7.55 0.13
N ALA A 7 -4.36 -6.92 1.27
CA ALA A 7 -3.49 -7.44 2.32
C ALA A 7 -3.94 -6.85 3.67
N ILE A 8 -3.66 -7.57 4.76
CA ILE A 8 -3.92 -7.08 6.11
C ILE A 8 -2.69 -6.32 6.61
N VAL A 9 -2.90 -5.11 7.13
CA VAL A 9 -1.85 -4.34 7.78
C VAL A 9 -1.63 -4.91 9.19
N PRO A 10 -0.41 -5.35 9.54
CA PRO A 10 -0.09 -5.81 10.88
C PRO A 10 -0.30 -4.72 11.94
N LEU A 11 -0.71 -5.10 13.15
CA LEU A 11 -0.95 -4.14 14.25
C LEU A 11 0.31 -3.38 14.68
N ASP A 12 1.48 -4.02 14.60
CA ASP A 12 2.77 -3.41 14.87
C ASP A 12 3.15 -2.33 13.84
N ALA A 13 2.37 -2.20 12.76
CA ALA A 13 2.58 -1.19 11.75
C ALA A 13 1.98 0.18 12.11
N ALA A 14 1.29 0.28 13.26
CA ALA A 14 0.68 1.52 13.74
C ALA A 14 1.68 2.69 13.78
N GLY A 15 1.24 3.85 13.30
CA GLY A 15 2.05 5.08 13.24
C GLY A 15 3.12 5.11 12.14
N ARG A 16 3.31 4.03 11.38
CA ARG A 16 4.24 4.01 10.23
C ARG A 16 3.58 4.57 8.98
N ARG A 17 4.40 5.02 8.03
CA ARG A 17 3.90 5.53 6.75
C ARG A 17 3.27 4.41 5.90
N LEU A 18 2.06 4.67 5.41
CA LEU A 18 1.31 3.73 4.55
C LEU A 18 2.10 3.28 3.32
N ASP A 19 2.81 4.20 2.64
CA ASP A 19 3.59 3.86 1.45
C ASP A 19 4.78 2.94 1.73
N ARG A 20 5.31 2.92 2.97
CA ARG A 20 6.33 1.97 3.41
C ARG A 20 5.70 0.60 3.67
N ILE A 21 4.57 0.56 4.37
CA ILE A 21 3.83 -0.68 4.65
C ILE A 21 3.43 -1.37 3.34
N LEU A 22 2.89 -0.61 2.38
CA LEU A 22 2.52 -1.15 1.07
C LEU A 22 3.70 -1.72 0.29
N ALA A 23 4.91 -1.17 0.45
CA ALA A 23 6.10 -1.69 -0.23
C ALA A 23 6.59 -3.01 0.39
N GLU A 24 6.33 -3.20 1.69
CA GLU A 24 6.61 -4.46 2.39
C GLU A 24 5.56 -5.53 2.05
N LEU A 25 4.27 -5.14 1.96
CA LEU A 25 3.17 -6.04 1.61
C LEU A 25 3.13 -6.38 0.10
N PHE A 26 3.62 -5.50 -0.76
CA PHE A 26 3.62 -5.66 -2.22
C PHE A 26 5.00 -5.33 -2.83
N PRO A 27 5.99 -6.22 -2.67
CA PRO A 27 7.37 -5.98 -3.09
C PRO A 27 7.55 -5.81 -4.61
N ASP A 28 6.56 -6.22 -5.42
CA ASP A 28 6.53 -6.03 -6.87
C ASP A 28 6.37 -4.55 -7.29
N TYR A 29 6.08 -3.65 -6.34
CA TYR A 29 5.84 -2.24 -6.61
C TYR A 29 6.86 -1.34 -5.92
N SER A 30 7.42 -0.41 -6.70
CA SER A 30 8.30 0.61 -6.14
C SER A 30 7.53 1.58 -5.23
N ARG A 31 8.21 2.12 -4.22
CA ARG A 31 7.64 3.13 -3.30
C ARG A 31 7.10 4.37 -4.03
N ALA A 32 7.76 4.78 -5.11
CA ALA A 32 7.32 5.92 -5.92
C ALA A 32 5.96 5.65 -6.59
N ARG A 33 5.77 4.43 -7.12
CA ARG A 33 4.49 4.00 -7.72
C ARG A 33 3.38 3.96 -6.67
N LEU A 34 3.65 3.35 -5.51
CA LEU A 34 2.69 3.28 -4.40
C LEU A 34 2.31 4.67 -3.86
N SER A 35 3.29 5.58 -3.73
CA SER A 35 3.03 6.97 -3.36
C SER A 35 2.12 7.67 -4.37
N GLY A 36 2.29 7.42 -5.67
CA GLY A 36 1.41 7.93 -6.71
C GLY A 36 -0.02 7.40 -6.59
N TRP A 37 -0.20 6.13 -6.24
CA TRP A 37 -1.53 5.53 -6.04
C TRP A 37 -2.24 6.08 -4.81
N ILE A 38 -1.51 6.29 -3.71
CA ILE A 38 -2.07 6.94 -2.51
C ILE A 38 -2.58 8.33 -2.86
N ARG A 39 -1.75 9.16 -3.50
CA ARG A 39 -2.13 10.52 -3.90
C ARG A 39 -3.27 10.54 -4.93
N GLY A 40 -3.33 9.52 -5.79
CA GLY A 40 -4.38 9.37 -6.79
C GLY A 40 -5.64 8.65 -6.32
N GLY A 41 -5.80 8.39 -5.01
CA GLY A 41 -7.00 7.74 -4.45
C GLY A 41 -7.21 6.29 -4.90
N ARG A 42 -6.15 5.61 -5.35
CA ARG A 42 -6.20 4.21 -5.83
C ARG A 42 -5.93 3.18 -4.73
N VAL A 43 -5.65 3.63 -3.51
CA VAL A 43 -5.51 2.79 -2.32
C VAL A 43 -6.72 3.03 -1.44
N ARG A 44 -7.35 1.95 -0.97
CA ARG A 44 -8.47 1.98 -0.02
C ARG A 44 -8.07 1.24 1.24
N VAL A 45 -8.61 1.68 2.37
CA VAL A 45 -8.45 1.07 3.69
C VAL A 45 -9.85 0.94 4.27
N ASP A 46 -10.17 -0.24 4.79
CA ASP A 46 -11.45 -0.56 5.44
C ASP A 46 -11.26 -0.66 6.96
#